data_AF-M3YLX5-F1
#
_entry.id   AF-M3YLX5-F1
#
_cell.length_a   1.000
_cell.length_b   1.000
_cell.length_c   1.000
_cell.angle_alpha   90.00
_cell.angle_beta   90.00
_cell.angle_gamma   90.00
#
_symmetry.space_group_name_H-M   'P 1'
#
loop_
_entity.id
_entity.type
_entity.pdbx_description
1 polymer ?
#
loop_
_entity_poly.entity_id
_entity_poly.type
_entity_poly.pdbx_seq_one_letter_code
_entity_poly.pdbx_strand_id
1 'polypeptide(L)'
;MRCRRLALGLGFCLLLGTALCFLWVYVENWLPFSYVPYYLPCPEIFNMQLQYKGEKPFQPVTRSLYPQPKLLEQRPAELLALTPWLAPIVSEGTFNPELLHHIYQPLNLTIGVTVFAVGKYTRFVQPFLESAERFFMQGYRVRYYIFTNDPAAIPQVPLGPGRLLSTIPIQKQARREEISMRRMEQISRHIAERAHWEVDYIFCLNVDMVFRNPWGPETLGDLVAAIHPGYYAVPRQQFPYERRHISTAFVADGEGDFYYGGAVFGGRVASVYEFTRGCHMAILADKANGIMAAGQEESHLNRRFLSHKPSKVLSPEYLWDSRKPQPPSLKLIRFST
;
A
#
# COMPACT_ATOMS: atom_id res chain seq x y z
N MET A 1 47.54 64.06 8.08
CA MET A 1 46.60 63.44 7.10
C MET A 1 46.42 61.91 7.23
N ARG A 2 47.28 61.18 7.98
CA ARG A 2 47.25 59.70 8.08
C ARG A 2 46.13 59.15 8.99
N CYS A 3 45.82 59.79 10.12
CA CYS A 3 44.75 59.35 11.04
C CYS A 3 43.33 59.47 10.47
N ARG A 4 43.08 60.45 9.59
CA ARG A 4 41.73 60.66 9.00
C ARG A 4 41.34 59.52 8.04
N ARG A 5 42.32 58.97 7.30
CA ARG A 5 42.10 57.82 6.39
C ARG A 5 41.87 56.50 7.14
N LEU A 6 42.54 56.30 8.27
CA LEU A 6 42.33 55.14 9.15
C LEU A 6 40.95 55.17 9.82
N ALA A 7 40.51 56.34 10.30
CA ALA A 7 39.19 56.50 10.89
C ALA A 7 38.06 56.27 9.86
N LEU A 8 38.24 56.75 8.63
CA LEU A 8 37.32 56.49 7.51
C LEU A 8 37.29 55.01 7.12
N GLY A 9 38.45 54.34 7.10
CA GLY A 9 38.54 52.90 6.81
C GLY A 9 37.87 52.03 7.88
N LEU A 10 38.10 52.33 9.16
CA LEU A 10 37.44 51.66 10.29
C LEU A 10 35.93 51.87 10.30
N GLY A 11 35.47 53.09 10.00
CA GLY A 11 34.04 53.39 9.86
C GLY A 11 33.39 52.62 8.71
N PHE A 12 34.07 52.47 7.58
CA PHE A 12 33.57 51.70 6.43
C PHE A 12 33.49 50.19 6.73
N CYS A 13 34.49 49.64 7.43
CA CYS A 13 34.47 48.24 7.87
C CYS A 13 33.35 47.96 8.88
N LEU A 14 33.07 48.88 9.79
CA LEU A 14 31.95 48.76 10.73
C LEU A 14 30.59 48.78 10.02
N LEU A 15 30.42 49.66 9.03
CA LEU A 15 29.19 49.74 8.23
C LEU A 15 28.99 48.50 7.34
N LEU A 16 30.06 47.94 6.78
CA LEU A 16 29.99 46.70 6.01
C LEU A 16 29.67 45.50 6.91
N GLY A 17 30.26 45.44 8.11
CA GLY A 17 29.99 44.40 9.10
C GLY A 17 28.54 44.42 9.59
N THR A 18 27.99 45.62 9.87
CA THR A 18 26.58 45.74 10.26
C THR A 18 25.65 45.39 9.10
N ALA A 19 25.93 45.84 7.88
CA ALA A 19 25.14 45.48 6.70
C ALA A 19 25.13 43.97 6.44
N LEU A 20 26.28 43.29 6.56
CA LEU A 20 26.37 41.83 6.44
C LEU A 20 25.63 41.11 7.57
N CYS A 21 25.66 41.64 8.79
CA CYS A 21 24.92 41.10 9.92
C CYS A 21 23.40 41.24 9.72
N PHE A 22 22.94 42.38 9.22
CA PHE A 22 21.53 42.58 8.85
C PHE A 22 21.12 41.69 7.69
N LEU A 23 21.99 41.48 6.69
CA LEU A 23 21.73 40.57 5.58
C LEU A 23 21.66 39.11 6.07
N TRP A 24 22.53 38.72 7.00
CA TRP A 24 22.49 37.39 7.64
C TRP A 24 21.21 37.18 8.43
N VAL A 25 20.83 38.14 9.30
CA VAL A 25 19.58 38.10 10.07
C VAL A 25 18.36 38.13 9.13
N TYR A 26 18.43 38.86 8.02
CA TYR A 26 17.38 38.87 7.02
C TYR A 26 17.28 37.52 6.30
N VAL A 27 18.40 36.89 5.93
CA VAL A 27 18.45 35.56 5.29
C VAL A 27 18.03 34.44 6.24
N GLU A 28 18.43 34.48 7.52
CA GLU A 28 17.96 33.55 8.57
C GLU A 28 16.44 33.68 8.79
N ASN A 29 15.90 34.90 8.75
CA ASN A 29 14.46 35.15 8.87
C ASN A 29 13.68 34.99 7.56
N TRP A 30 14.36 34.94 6.40
CA TRP A 30 13.78 34.72 5.06
C TRP A 30 13.79 33.28 4.60
N LEU A 31 14.54 32.40 5.28
CA LEU A 31 14.25 30.98 5.19
C LEU A 31 12.81 30.83 5.68
N PRO A 32 11.86 30.40 4.82
CA PRO A 32 10.53 30.13 5.27
C PRO A 32 10.67 28.93 6.20
N PHE A 33 10.77 29.20 7.51
CA PHE A 33 10.29 28.28 8.53
C PHE A 33 8.82 28.07 8.18
N SER A 34 8.59 27.15 7.26
CA SER A 34 7.29 26.62 6.96
C SER A 34 6.87 26.01 8.28
N TYR A 35 6.02 26.72 8.98
CA TYR A 35 5.35 26.27 10.18
C TYR A 35 4.66 24.97 9.77
N VAL A 36 5.33 23.83 9.97
CA VAL A 36 4.72 22.52 9.78
C VAL A 36 3.70 22.47 10.92
N PRO A 37 2.39 22.51 10.64
CA PRO A 37 1.42 22.35 11.70
C PRO A 37 1.77 21.01 12.34
N TYR A 38 2.13 21.02 13.62
CA TYR A 38 2.46 19.82 14.37
C TYR A 38 1.37 18.79 14.11
N TYR A 39 1.65 17.82 13.24
CA TYR A 39 0.82 16.65 13.08
C TYR A 39 1.21 15.80 14.28
N LEU A 40 0.61 16.10 15.43
CA LEU A 40 0.77 15.27 16.61
C LEU A 40 0.31 13.87 16.18
N PRO A 41 1.18 12.84 16.28
CA PRO A 41 0.73 11.47 16.12
C PRO A 41 -0.46 11.26 17.07
N CYS A 42 -1.63 10.89 16.54
CA CYS A 42 -2.84 10.61 17.33
C CYS A 42 -2.52 9.57 18.41
N PRO A 43 -2.33 9.94 19.69
CA PRO A 43 -1.72 9.08 20.69
C PRO A 43 -2.52 7.79 20.94
N GLU A 44 -3.85 7.84 20.74
CA GLU A 44 -4.73 6.71 21.01
C GLU A 44 -4.45 5.50 20.11
N ILE A 45 -3.97 5.72 18.87
CA ILE A 45 -3.73 4.64 17.90
C ILE A 45 -2.39 3.94 18.17
N PHE A 46 -1.43 4.61 18.82
CA PHE A 46 -0.06 4.09 18.97
C PHE A 46 0.08 2.99 20.01
N ASN A 47 -0.86 2.90 20.95
CA ASN A 47 -0.81 1.98 22.09
C ASN A 47 -1.82 0.83 22.00
N MET A 48 -2.54 0.71 20.89
CA MET A 48 -3.57 -0.32 20.76
C MET A 48 -2.97 -1.64 20.27
N GLN A 49 -2.78 -2.59 21.18
CA GLN A 49 -2.50 -3.97 20.79
C GLN A 49 -3.80 -4.64 20.37
N LEU A 50 -3.89 -5.06 19.12
CA LEU A 50 -5.04 -5.85 18.66
C LEU A 50 -5.07 -7.17 19.42
N GLN A 51 -6.20 -7.47 20.06
CA GLN A 51 -6.39 -8.78 20.68
C GLN A 51 -6.35 -9.85 19.58
N TYR A 52 -5.49 -10.84 19.77
CA TYR A 52 -5.40 -11.98 18.85
C TYR A 52 -6.72 -12.76 18.87
N LYS A 53 -7.44 -12.71 17.76
CA LYS A 53 -8.58 -13.59 17.53
C LYS A 53 -7.99 -14.95 17.16
N GLY A 54 -8.19 -15.95 18.02
CA GLY A 54 -7.66 -17.30 17.81
C GLY A 54 -7.91 -17.82 16.39
N GLU A 55 -6.95 -18.59 15.86
CA GLU A 55 -7.12 -19.24 14.56
C GLU A 55 -8.35 -20.15 14.57
N LYS A 56 -9.21 -20.03 13.54
CA LYS A 56 -10.36 -20.92 13.40
C LYS A 56 -9.85 -22.36 13.25
N PRO A 57 -10.41 -23.33 13.99
CA PRO A 57 -9.91 -24.69 13.95
C PRO A 57 -10.02 -25.27 12.54
N PHE A 58 -8.92 -25.88 12.08
CA PHE A 58 -8.88 -26.56 10.80
C PHE A 58 -9.88 -27.72 10.81
N GLN A 59 -10.81 -27.71 9.86
CA GLN A 59 -11.69 -28.84 9.63
C GLN A 59 -11.02 -29.82 8.65
N PRO A 60 -11.21 -31.14 8.79
CA PRO A 60 -10.71 -32.11 7.83
C PRO A 60 -11.22 -31.76 6.43
N VAL A 61 -10.31 -31.63 5.47
CA VAL A 61 -10.66 -31.33 4.08
C VAL A 61 -11.46 -32.51 3.52
N THR A 62 -12.68 -32.26 3.04
CA THR A 62 -13.48 -33.27 2.35
C THR A 62 -12.69 -33.83 1.18
N ARG A 63 -12.60 -35.17 1.08
CA ARG A 63 -11.82 -35.86 0.02
C ARG A 63 -12.26 -35.36 -1.35
N SER A 64 -11.41 -34.58 -2.02
CA SER A 64 -11.62 -34.08 -3.38
C SER A 64 -10.84 -34.93 -4.38
N LEU A 65 -11.43 -35.13 -5.55
CA LEU A 65 -10.73 -35.71 -6.70
C LEU A 65 -10.05 -34.57 -7.45
N TYR A 66 -8.72 -34.53 -7.44
CA TYR A 66 -7.93 -33.57 -8.21
C TYR A 66 -6.72 -34.28 -8.85
N PRO A 67 -6.17 -33.76 -9.96
CA PRO A 67 -4.99 -34.35 -10.59
C PRO A 67 -3.82 -34.47 -9.60
N GLN A 68 -3.15 -35.62 -9.59
CA GLN A 68 -2.01 -35.86 -8.72
C GLN A 68 -0.92 -34.80 -8.97
N PRO A 69 -0.42 -34.11 -7.92
CA PRO A 69 0.73 -33.23 -8.06
C PRO A 69 1.95 -34.03 -8.53
N LYS A 70 2.60 -33.57 -9.60
CA LYS A 70 3.81 -34.20 -10.13
C LYS A 70 5.04 -33.51 -9.54
N LEU A 71 5.85 -34.23 -8.78
CA LEU A 71 7.11 -33.71 -8.24
C LEU A 71 8.13 -33.41 -9.36
N LEU A 72 8.14 -34.27 -10.39
CA LEU A 72 8.97 -34.11 -11.57
C LEU A 72 8.06 -33.79 -12.75
N GLU A 73 7.96 -32.50 -13.07
CA GLU A 73 7.26 -32.03 -14.25
C GLU A 73 8.14 -31.00 -14.97
N GLN A 74 8.52 -31.29 -16.21
CA GLN A 74 9.24 -30.33 -17.05
C GLN A 74 8.24 -29.33 -17.60
N ARG A 75 7.95 -28.27 -16.83
CA ARG A 75 7.27 -27.08 -17.33
C ARG A 75 8.32 -26.01 -17.62
N PRO A 76 8.28 -25.33 -18.78
CA PRO A 76 8.95 -24.05 -18.92
C PRO A 76 8.31 -23.10 -17.90
N ALA A 77 9.02 -22.80 -16.80
CA ALA A 77 8.51 -21.83 -15.84
C ALA A 77 8.72 -20.43 -16.43
N GLU A 78 7.64 -19.82 -16.93
CA GLU A 78 7.68 -18.46 -17.49
C GLU A 78 7.83 -17.40 -16.39
N LEU A 79 7.38 -17.70 -15.17
CA LEU A 79 7.53 -16.88 -13.97
C LEU A 79 8.12 -17.70 -12.82
N LEU A 80 8.89 -17.03 -11.96
CA LEU A 80 9.32 -17.58 -10.68
C LEU A 80 8.08 -17.87 -9.81
N ALA A 81 7.97 -19.10 -9.29
CA ALA A 81 6.82 -19.54 -8.50
C ALA A 81 7.04 -19.46 -6.98
N LEU A 82 8.30 -19.30 -6.53
CA LEU A 82 8.66 -19.27 -5.12
C LEU A 82 9.78 -18.26 -4.88
N THR A 83 9.64 -17.43 -3.86
CA THR A 83 10.68 -16.47 -3.47
C THR A 83 11.84 -17.16 -2.74
N PRO A 84 13.02 -16.52 -2.63
CA PRO A 84 14.12 -17.04 -1.82
C PRO A 84 13.82 -17.24 -0.32
N TRP A 85 12.75 -16.61 0.19
CA TRP A 85 12.27 -16.81 1.57
C TRP A 85 11.06 -17.75 1.66
N LEU A 86 10.84 -18.57 0.64
CA LEU A 86 9.81 -19.63 0.59
C LEU A 86 8.35 -19.13 0.58
N ALA A 87 8.11 -17.87 0.18
CA ALA A 87 6.76 -17.40 -0.09
C ALA A 87 6.34 -17.76 -1.54
N PRO A 88 5.13 -18.30 -1.76
CA PRO A 88 4.65 -18.55 -3.11
C PRO A 88 4.42 -17.24 -3.87
N ILE A 89 4.78 -17.25 -5.16
CA ILE A 89 4.37 -16.26 -6.14
C ILE A 89 3.14 -16.80 -6.87
N VAL A 90 1.99 -16.17 -6.65
CA VAL A 90 0.69 -16.59 -7.17
C VAL A 90 0.54 -16.12 -8.61
N SER A 91 0.40 -17.09 -9.52
CA SER A 91 0.11 -16.88 -10.93
C SER A 91 -0.77 -18.02 -11.44
N GLU A 92 -1.44 -17.81 -12.57
CA GLU A 92 -2.31 -18.80 -13.18
C GLU A 92 -1.57 -20.11 -13.46
N GLY A 93 -2.17 -21.21 -13.02
CA GLY A 93 -1.58 -22.56 -13.06
C GLY A 93 -0.63 -22.93 -11.91
N THR A 94 -0.39 -22.06 -10.92
CA THR A 94 0.39 -22.42 -9.71
C THR A 94 -0.47 -22.93 -8.55
N PHE A 95 -1.80 -22.91 -8.70
CA PHE A 95 -2.76 -23.36 -7.69
C PHE A 95 -3.95 -24.10 -8.32
N ASN A 96 -4.66 -24.89 -7.50
CA ASN A 96 -5.92 -25.52 -7.89
C ASN A 96 -7.09 -24.79 -7.18
N PRO A 97 -7.96 -24.07 -7.90
CA PRO A 97 -9.03 -23.28 -7.29
C PRO A 97 -10.08 -24.12 -6.56
N GLU A 98 -10.41 -25.32 -7.05
CA GLU A 98 -11.38 -26.22 -6.42
C GLU A 98 -10.86 -26.76 -5.09
N LEU A 99 -9.59 -27.18 -5.05
CA LEU A 99 -8.95 -27.63 -3.81
C LEU A 99 -8.91 -26.50 -2.77
N LEU A 100 -8.54 -25.28 -3.19
CA LEU A 100 -8.54 -24.13 -2.29
C LEU A 100 -9.97 -23.80 -1.81
N HIS A 101 -10.97 -23.90 -2.68
CA HIS A 101 -12.36 -23.74 -2.26
C HIS A 101 -12.73 -24.73 -1.15
N HIS A 102 -12.39 -26.01 -1.29
CA HIS A 102 -12.67 -27.03 -0.28
C HIS A 102 -11.93 -26.80 1.05
N ILE A 103 -10.74 -26.20 1.00
CA ILE A 103 -9.94 -25.89 2.19
C ILE A 103 -10.50 -24.66 2.92
N TYR A 104 -10.82 -23.59 2.18
CA TYR A 104 -11.12 -22.28 2.78
C TYR A 104 -12.62 -22.04 3.01
N GLN A 105 -13.51 -22.67 2.25
CA GLN A 105 -14.96 -22.47 2.41
C GLN A 105 -15.46 -22.88 3.82
N PRO A 106 -15.03 -24.02 4.41
CA PRO A 106 -15.47 -24.41 5.77
C PRO A 106 -15.01 -23.45 6.88
N LEU A 107 -13.94 -22.69 6.64
CA LEU A 107 -13.42 -21.70 7.60
C LEU A 107 -14.33 -20.48 7.74
N ASN A 108 -15.33 -20.33 6.88
CA ASN A 108 -16.33 -19.25 6.91
C ASN A 108 -15.67 -17.87 7.08
N LEU A 109 -14.63 -17.62 6.27
CA LEU A 109 -13.82 -16.41 6.37
C LEU A 109 -14.60 -15.19 5.89
N THR A 110 -14.39 -14.06 6.56
CA THR A 110 -14.86 -12.75 6.10
C THR A 110 -13.68 -11.92 5.63
N ILE A 111 -13.73 -11.44 4.38
CA ILE A 111 -12.65 -10.68 3.75
C ILE A 111 -13.06 -9.21 3.65
N GLY A 112 -12.26 -8.33 4.24
CA GLY A 112 -12.39 -6.89 4.11
C GLY A 112 -11.71 -6.37 2.85
N VAL A 113 -12.27 -5.31 2.26
CA VAL A 113 -11.66 -4.59 1.14
C VAL A 113 -11.71 -3.10 1.45
N THR A 114 -10.57 -2.44 1.55
CA THR A 114 -10.50 -0.98 1.70
C THR A 114 -10.19 -0.32 0.37
N VAL A 115 -11.00 0.66 -0.02
CA VAL A 115 -10.74 1.51 -1.19
C VAL A 115 -10.96 2.98 -0.85
N PHE A 116 -10.19 3.86 -1.49
CA PHE A 116 -10.28 5.31 -1.29
C PHE A 116 -10.90 5.98 -2.52
N ALA A 117 -12.05 6.62 -2.33
CA ALA A 117 -12.83 7.29 -3.36
C ALA A 117 -12.99 8.77 -3.01
N VAL A 118 -11.95 9.58 -3.27
CA VAL A 118 -11.91 11.00 -2.89
C VAL A 118 -12.08 11.91 -4.12
N GLY A 119 -13.00 12.87 -4.02
CA GLY A 119 -13.29 13.81 -5.10
C GLY A 119 -13.71 13.07 -6.39
N LYS A 120 -13.00 13.34 -7.50
CA LYS A 120 -13.32 12.73 -8.81
C LYS A 120 -13.22 11.20 -8.85
N TYR A 121 -12.62 10.57 -7.84
CA TYR A 121 -12.46 9.12 -7.79
C TYR A 121 -13.73 8.36 -7.39
N THR A 122 -14.76 9.04 -6.90
CA THR A 122 -16.08 8.44 -6.63
C THR A 122 -16.69 7.79 -7.87
N ARG A 123 -16.40 8.33 -9.06
CA ARG A 123 -16.84 7.78 -10.35
C ARG A 123 -16.37 6.35 -10.63
N PHE A 124 -15.29 5.90 -9.99
CA PHE A 124 -14.75 4.56 -10.19
C PHE A 124 -15.35 3.52 -9.26
N VAL A 125 -16.09 3.94 -8.21
CA VAL A 125 -16.64 3.03 -7.20
C VAL A 125 -17.64 2.05 -7.81
N GLN A 126 -18.51 2.50 -8.71
CA GLN A 126 -19.49 1.61 -9.34
C GLN A 126 -18.82 0.54 -10.21
N PRO A 127 -17.95 0.86 -11.19
CA PRO A 127 -17.20 -0.15 -11.96
C PRO A 127 -16.39 -1.10 -11.08
N PHE A 128 -15.75 -0.59 -10.02
CA PHE A 128 -15.00 -1.39 -9.06
C PHE A 128 -15.90 -2.41 -8.37
N LEU A 129 -17.03 -1.98 -7.79
CA LEU A 129 -17.94 -2.85 -7.04
C LEU A 129 -18.63 -3.85 -7.97
N GLU A 130 -19.13 -3.43 -9.14
CA GLU A 130 -19.78 -4.32 -10.09
C GLU A 130 -18.84 -5.42 -10.57
N SER A 131 -17.57 -5.11 -10.80
CA SER A 131 -16.57 -6.12 -11.15
C SER A 131 -16.16 -6.98 -9.96
N ALA A 132 -16.06 -6.41 -8.75
CA ALA A 132 -15.77 -7.16 -7.53
C ALA A 132 -16.85 -8.18 -7.21
N GLU A 133 -18.14 -7.83 -7.35
CA GLU A 133 -19.25 -8.78 -7.19
C GLU A 133 -19.18 -9.94 -8.18
N ARG A 134 -18.63 -9.71 -9.38
CA ARG A 134 -18.45 -10.75 -10.40
C ARG A 134 -17.23 -11.61 -10.22
N PHE A 135 -16.21 -11.21 -9.47
CA PHE A 135 -14.92 -11.92 -9.52
C PHE A 135 -14.19 -12.04 -8.18
N PHE A 136 -14.42 -11.12 -7.25
CA PHE A 136 -13.69 -11.06 -6.00
C PHE A 136 -14.33 -11.93 -4.93
N MET A 137 -13.60 -12.95 -4.49
CA MET A 137 -13.93 -13.82 -3.37
C MET A 137 -15.37 -14.35 -3.48
N GLN A 138 -15.74 -14.86 -4.66
CA GLN A 138 -17.07 -15.44 -4.88
C GLN A 138 -17.33 -16.58 -3.90
N GLY A 139 -18.54 -16.61 -3.32
CA GLY A 139 -18.92 -17.59 -2.30
C GLY A 139 -18.37 -17.33 -0.89
N TYR A 140 -17.56 -16.28 -0.70
CA TYR A 140 -17.09 -15.85 0.61
C TYR A 140 -17.84 -14.61 1.11
N ARG A 141 -17.78 -14.40 2.42
CA ARG A 141 -18.29 -13.19 3.06
C ARG A 141 -17.33 -12.04 2.78
N VAL A 142 -17.85 -10.91 2.33
CA VAL A 142 -17.02 -9.73 1.98
C VAL A 142 -17.56 -8.47 2.63
N ARG A 143 -16.67 -7.63 3.15
CA ARG A 143 -17.01 -6.29 3.64
C ARG A 143 -16.21 -5.24 2.88
N TYR A 144 -16.90 -4.39 2.13
CA TYR A 144 -16.30 -3.25 1.46
C TYR A 144 -16.28 -2.04 2.40
N TYR A 145 -15.14 -1.40 2.51
CA TYR A 145 -14.91 -0.17 3.26
C TYR A 145 -14.52 0.93 2.27
N ILE A 146 -15.48 1.79 1.93
CA ILE A 146 -15.30 2.88 0.96
C ILE A 146 -14.95 4.16 1.73
N PHE A 147 -13.68 4.52 1.76
CA PHE A 147 -13.23 5.77 2.37
C PHE A 147 -13.49 6.92 1.41
N THR A 148 -14.32 7.89 1.80
CA THR A 148 -14.73 8.99 0.93
C THR A 148 -14.94 10.30 1.69
N ASN A 149 -14.69 11.42 1.01
CA ASN A 149 -15.03 12.74 1.52
C ASN A 149 -16.45 13.19 1.13
N ASP A 150 -17.17 12.36 0.35
CA ASP A 150 -18.53 12.61 -0.12
C ASP A 150 -19.30 11.28 -0.07
N PRO A 151 -19.93 10.97 1.09
CA PRO A 151 -20.73 9.75 1.24
C PRO A 151 -21.95 9.68 0.31
N ALA A 152 -22.52 10.83 -0.07
CA ALA A 152 -23.70 10.89 -0.93
C ALA A 152 -23.36 10.52 -2.38
N ALA A 153 -22.10 10.71 -2.81
CA ALA A 153 -21.62 10.30 -4.12
C ALA A 153 -21.31 8.79 -4.24
N ILE A 154 -21.47 8.00 -3.17
CA ILE A 154 -21.23 6.56 -3.23
C ILE A 154 -22.46 5.85 -3.83
N PRO A 155 -22.30 5.14 -4.95
CA PRO A 155 -23.40 4.49 -5.64
C PRO A 155 -23.97 3.33 -4.81
N GLN A 156 -25.28 3.11 -4.95
CA GLN A 156 -25.92 1.91 -4.43
C GLN A 156 -25.76 0.79 -5.47
N VAL A 157 -24.92 -0.19 -5.15
CA VAL A 157 -24.68 -1.37 -6.00
C VAL A 157 -25.30 -2.59 -5.32
N PRO A 158 -26.11 -3.41 -6.03
CA PRO A 158 -26.62 -4.67 -5.48
C PRO A 158 -25.46 -5.59 -5.08
N LEU A 159 -25.46 -6.05 -3.83
CA LEU A 159 -24.45 -6.96 -3.30
C LEU A 159 -25.02 -8.37 -3.14
N GLY A 160 -24.18 -9.36 -3.40
CA GLY A 160 -24.51 -10.77 -3.19
C GLY A 160 -24.69 -11.13 -1.70
N PRO A 161 -25.25 -12.32 -1.42
CA PRO A 161 -25.45 -12.79 -0.05
C PRO A 161 -24.16 -12.79 0.78
N GLY A 162 -24.25 -12.31 2.03
CA GLY A 162 -23.10 -12.26 2.95
C GLY A 162 -22.07 -11.17 2.62
N ARG A 163 -22.41 -10.24 1.72
CA ARG A 163 -21.56 -9.12 1.32
C ARG A 163 -22.16 -7.80 1.77
N LEU A 164 -21.34 -6.93 2.35
CA LEU A 164 -21.78 -5.67 2.95
C LEU A 164 -20.88 -4.53 2.49
N LEU A 165 -21.45 -3.34 2.35
CA LEU A 165 -20.71 -2.11 2.07
C LEU A 165 -20.88 -1.13 3.22
N SER A 166 -19.77 -0.55 3.65
CA SER A 166 -19.69 0.50 4.66
C SER A 166 -18.96 1.71 4.07
N THR A 167 -19.63 2.86 4.09
CA THR A 167 -19.04 4.13 3.69
C THR A 167 -18.36 4.76 4.91
N ILE A 168 -17.05 5.01 4.81
CA ILE A 168 -16.23 5.57 5.89
C ILE A 168 -15.93 7.04 5.55
N PRO A 169 -16.57 8.01 6.24
CA PRO A 169 -16.35 9.41 5.94
C PRO A 169 -14.93 9.83 6.35
N ILE A 170 -14.23 10.52 5.45
CA ILE A 170 -12.92 11.11 5.71
C ILE A 170 -12.91 12.59 5.36
N GLN A 171 -12.04 13.35 6.01
CA GLN A 171 -11.94 14.78 5.74
C GLN A 171 -11.34 15.03 4.34
N LYS A 172 -11.95 15.94 3.58
CA LYS A 172 -11.40 16.41 2.30
C LYS A 172 -10.15 17.24 2.59
N GLN A 173 -9.01 16.83 2.04
CA GLN A 173 -7.75 17.57 2.19
C GLN A 173 -7.47 18.45 0.97
N ALA A 174 -6.75 19.55 1.19
CA ALA A 174 -6.47 20.55 0.16
C ALA A 174 -5.49 20.05 -0.91
N ARG A 175 -4.55 19.16 -0.55
CA ARG A 175 -3.48 18.66 -1.41
C ARG A 175 -3.61 17.16 -1.68
N ARG A 176 -3.38 16.75 -2.94
CA ARG A 176 -3.51 15.35 -3.38
C ARG A 176 -2.46 14.46 -2.72
N GLU A 177 -1.28 15.01 -2.47
CA GLU A 177 -0.17 14.32 -1.80
C GLU A 177 -0.57 13.91 -0.39
N GLU A 178 -1.31 14.76 0.33
CA GLU A 178 -1.75 14.47 1.69
C GLU A 178 -2.85 13.40 1.75
N ILE A 179 -3.68 13.29 0.70
CA ILE A 179 -4.68 12.22 0.58
C ILE A 179 -3.99 10.85 0.45
N SER A 180 -2.94 10.77 -0.39
CA SER A 180 -2.15 9.54 -0.57
C SER A 180 -1.41 9.17 0.72
N MET A 181 -0.70 10.13 1.33
CA MET A 181 0.08 9.89 2.56
C MET A 181 -0.75 9.46 3.77
N ARG A 182 -2.05 9.76 3.80
CA ARG A 182 -2.93 9.34 4.90
C ARG A 182 -3.63 8.01 4.67
N ARG A 183 -3.55 7.35 3.51
CA ARG A 183 -4.21 6.04 3.32
C ARG A 183 -3.77 5.03 4.37
N MET A 184 -2.46 4.94 4.62
CA MET A 184 -1.87 4.09 5.66
C MET A 184 -2.43 4.41 7.06
N GLU A 185 -2.54 5.70 7.42
CA GLU A 185 -3.16 6.15 8.67
C GLU A 185 -4.62 5.72 8.75
N GLN A 186 -5.42 6.07 7.74
CA GLN A 186 -6.87 5.80 7.70
C GLN A 186 -7.17 4.29 7.77
N ILE A 187 -6.39 3.46 7.08
CA ILE A 187 -6.50 2.00 7.14
C ILE A 187 -6.18 1.50 8.54
N SER A 188 -5.02 1.87 9.10
CA SER A 188 -4.61 1.44 10.44
C SER A 188 -5.62 1.84 11.51
N ARG A 189 -6.14 3.07 11.44
CA ARG A 189 -7.17 3.59 12.34
C ARG A 189 -8.47 2.82 12.22
N HIS A 190 -8.97 2.61 11.01
CA HIS A 190 -10.20 1.88 10.79
C HIS A 190 -10.09 0.41 11.23
N ILE A 191 -8.93 -0.23 11.03
CA ILE A 191 -8.68 -1.56 11.54
C ILE A 191 -8.76 -1.56 13.08
N ALA A 192 -8.07 -0.64 13.74
CA ALA A 192 -8.08 -0.49 15.18
C ALA A 192 -9.49 -0.23 15.73
N GLU A 193 -10.25 0.69 15.15
CA GLU A 193 -11.56 1.05 15.68
C GLU A 193 -12.62 -0.01 15.39
N ARG A 194 -12.50 -0.74 14.28
CA ARG A 194 -13.63 -1.51 13.75
C ARG A 194 -13.26 -2.80 13.03
N ALA A 195 -12.44 -2.75 11.98
CA ALA A 195 -12.34 -3.87 11.04
C ALA A 195 -11.80 -5.17 11.68
N HIS A 196 -10.98 -5.08 12.73
CA HIS A 196 -10.44 -6.26 13.44
C HIS A 196 -11.51 -7.16 14.08
N TRP A 197 -12.68 -6.62 14.41
CA TRP A 197 -13.81 -7.42 14.88
C TRP A 197 -14.63 -8.02 13.73
N GLU A 198 -14.62 -7.36 12.56
CA GLU A 198 -15.55 -7.62 11.46
C GLU A 198 -15.02 -8.59 10.40
N VAL A 199 -13.69 -8.66 10.19
CA VAL A 199 -13.06 -9.43 9.11
C VAL A 199 -11.86 -10.23 9.59
N ASP A 200 -11.52 -11.30 8.87
CA ASP A 200 -10.38 -12.19 9.14
C ASP A 200 -9.14 -11.75 8.32
N TYR A 201 -9.37 -11.30 7.08
CA TYR A 201 -8.34 -10.78 6.16
C TYR A 201 -8.78 -9.43 5.61
N ILE A 202 -7.83 -8.61 5.16
CA ILE A 202 -8.13 -7.33 4.52
C ILE A 202 -7.23 -7.11 3.30
N PHE A 203 -7.82 -6.66 2.19
CA PHE A 203 -7.10 -6.18 1.01
C PHE A 203 -7.29 -4.68 0.85
N CYS A 204 -6.18 -3.99 0.60
CA CYS A 204 -6.14 -2.57 0.33
C CYS A 204 -5.91 -2.38 -1.17
N LEU A 205 -6.95 -1.90 -1.86
CA LEU A 205 -7.01 -1.83 -3.31
C LEU A 205 -7.24 -0.40 -3.80
N ASN A 206 -6.73 -0.09 -4.98
CA ASN A 206 -7.04 1.16 -5.67
C ASN A 206 -8.44 1.10 -6.30
N VAL A 207 -9.19 2.20 -6.19
CA VAL A 207 -10.57 2.29 -6.69
C VAL A 207 -10.63 2.45 -8.21
N ASP A 208 -9.60 3.00 -8.84
CA ASP A 208 -9.49 3.22 -10.29
C ASP A 208 -9.05 1.96 -11.05
N MET A 209 -9.44 0.80 -10.53
CA MET A 209 -9.13 -0.51 -11.07
C MET A 209 -10.39 -1.38 -11.10
N VAL A 210 -10.41 -2.38 -11.96
CA VAL A 210 -11.54 -3.30 -12.16
C VAL A 210 -11.07 -4.74 -12.17
N PHE A 211 -11.90 -5.63 -11.61
CA PHE A 211 -11.66 -7.06 -11.68
C PHE A 211 -12.08 -7.59 -13.05
N ARG A 212 -11.20 -8.34 -13.69
CA ARG A 212 -11.38 -8.89 -15.05
C ARG A 212 -11.62 -10.39 -15.03
N ASN A 213 -11.09 -11.07 -14.01
CA ASN A 213 -11.12 -12.52 -13.86
C ASN A 213 -11.14 -12.89 -12.37
N PRO A 214 -11.46 -14.16 -12.01
CA PRO A 214 -11.58 -14.58 -10.62
C PRO A 214 -10.38 -14.19 -9.76
N TRP A 215 -10.67 -13.67 -8.56
CA TRP A 215 -9.71 -13.36 -7.51
C TRP A 215 -10.18 -14.03 -6.24
N GLY A 216 -9.45 -15.01 -5.74
CA GLY A 216 -9.97 -15.90 -4.71
C GLY A 216 -9.03 -16.16 -3.53
N PRO A 217 -9.30 -17.23 -2.76
CA PRO A 217 -8.56 -17.59 -1.56
C PRO A 217 -7.09 -17.91 -1.83
N GLU A 218 -6.69 -18.17 -3.09
CA GLU A 218 -5.29 -18.32 -3.48
C GLU A 218 -4.45 -17.12 -3.09
N THR A 219 -5.06 -15.93 -2.93
CA THR A 219 -4.39 -14.69 -2.56
C THR A 219 -4.24 -14.47 -1.06
N LEU A 220 -4.89 -15.28 -0.20
CA LEU A 220 -4.88 -15.09 1.26
C LEU A 220 -3.55 -15.48 1.89
N GLY A 221 -2.94 -14.60 2.66
CA GLY A 221 -1.72 -14.87 3.42
C GLY A 221 -1.59 -13.91 4.59
N ASP A 222 -0.56 -14.08 5.41
CA ASP A 222 -0.27 -13.20 6.54
C ASP A 222 -0.04 -11.78 6.09
N LEU A 223 0.83 -11.62 5.08
CA LEU A 223 1.10 -10.35 4.44
C LEU A 223 1.25 -10.61 2.94
N VAL A 224 0.53 -9.84 2.14
CA VAL A 224 0.36 -10.05 0.70
C VAL A 224 0.80 -8.78 -0.03
N ALA A 225 1.62 -8.96 -1.06
CA ALA A 225 2.12 -7.87 -1.91
C ALA A 225 2.00 -8.24 -3.40
N ALA A 226 1.62 -7.31 -4.27
CA ALA A 226 1.61 -7.53 -5.71
C ALA A 226 2.84 -6.91 -6.38
N ILE A 227 3.48 -7.65 -7.28
CA ILE A 227 4.61 -7.14 -8.08
C ILE A 227 4.08 -6.11 -9.07
N HIS A 228 4.73 -4.95 -9.14
CA HIS A 228 4.32 -3.87 -10.02
C HIS A 228 4.54 -4.23 -11.50
N PRO A 229 3.54 -4.00 -12.38
CA PRO A 229 3.58 -4.41 -13.79
C PRO A 229 4.63 -3.65 -14.61
N GLY A 230 5.08 -2.50 -14.13
CA GLY A 230 6.17 -1.74 -14.76
C GLY A 230 7.58 -2.30 -14.54
N TYR A 231 7.78 -3.16 -13.54
CA TYR A 231 9.13 -3.50 -13.06
C TYR A 231 9.38 -5.00 -12.83
N TYR A 232 8.41 -5.87 -13.09
CA TYR A 232 8.55 -7.32 -12.82
C TYR A 232 9.62 -8.03 -13.65
N ALA A 233 10.06 -7.45 -14.77
CA ALA A 233 11.03 -8.03 -15.69
C ALA A 233 12.37 -7.25 -15.75
N VAL A 234 12.56 -6.24 -14.90
CA VAL A 234 13.78 -5.41 -14.89
C VAL A 234 14.63 -5.70 -13.65
N PRO A 235 15.95 -5.49 -13.70
CA PRO A 235 16.81 -5.69 -12.54
C PRO A 235 16.58 -4.61 -11.48
N ARG A 236 16.94 -4.91 -10.22
CA ARG A 236 16.65 -4.05 -9.05
C ARG A 236 17.21 -2.63 -9.12
N GLN A 237 18.26 -2.43 -9.90
CA GLN A 237 18.86 -1.12 -10.14
C GLN A 237 17.91 -0.17 -10.89
N GLN A 238 16.94 -0.71 -11.65
CA GLN A 238 15.94 0.06 -12.36
C GLN A 238 14.65 0.28 -11.55
N PHE A 239 14.56 -0.29 -10.34
CA PHE A 239 13.41 -0.05 -9.47
C PHE A 239 13.42 1.41 -8.99
N PRO A 240 12.28 2.13 -9.07
CA PRO A 240 12.17 3.52 -8.67
C PRO A 240 12.00 3.65 -7.15
N TYR A 241 12.85 2.96 -6.39
CA TYR A 241 12.91 3.15 -4.95
C TYR A 241 13.36 4.58 -4.61
N GLU A 242 13.08 5.00 -3.38
CA GLU A 242 13.69 6.21 -2.86
C GLU A 242 15.20 5.98 -2.66
N ARG A 243 16.02 6.84 -3.30
CA ARG A 243 17.49 6.71 -3.29
C ARG A 243 18.17 7.77 -2.41
N ARG A 244 17.42 8.73 -1.87
CA ARG A 244 17.96 9.73 -0.94
C ARG A 244 18.05 9.14 0.46
N HIS A 245 19.27 9.01 0.97
CA HIS A 245 19.58 8.45 2.30
C HIS A 245 18.90 9.17 3.47
N ILE A 246 18.47 10.42 3.29
CA ILE A 246 17.77 11.21 4.30
C ILE A 246 16.30 10.78 4.48
N SER A 247 15.72 10.04 3.52
CA SER A 247 14.37 9.49 3.65
C SER A 247 14.40 8.15 4.39
N THR A 248 13.43 7.92 5.26
CA THR A 248 13.16 6.63 5.88
C THR A 248 12.73 5.55 4.88
N ALA A 249 12.33 5.94 3.66
CA ALA A 249 12.02 5.03 2.56
C ALA A 249 13.26 4.60 1.74
N PHE A 250 14.47 5.07 2.10
CA PHE A 250 15.70 4.79 1.36
C PHE A 250 15.95 3.29 1.13
N VAL A 251 16.28 2.94 -0.10
CA VAL A 251 16.75 1.60 -0.49
C VAL A 251 18.03 1.74 -1.30
N ALA A 252 19.09 1.06 -0.87
CA ALA A 252 20.38 1.07 -1.56
C ALA A 252 20.34 0.30 -2.90
N ASP A 253 21.27 0.57 -3.81
CA ASP A 253 21.27 -0.03 -5.16
C ASP A 253 21.41 -1.56 -5.16
N GLY A 254 22.07 -2.10 -4.13
CA GLY A 254 22.22 -3.55 -3.92
C GLY A 254 21.02 -4.21 -3.23
N GLU A 255 20.08 -3.44 -2.67
CA GLU A 255 18.93 -3.94 -1.92
C GLU A 255 17.67 -4.07 -2.79
N GLY A 256 16.70 -4.86 -2.30
CA GLY A 256 15.39 -5.05 -2.93
C GLY A 256 15.23 -6.38 -3.66
N ASP A 257 14.10 -7.04 -3.41
CA ASP A 257 13.75 -8.32 -4.05
C ASP A 257 12.86 -8.08 -5.28
N PHE A 258 11.77 -7.34 -5.09
CA PHE A 258 10.82 -6.93 -6.13
C PHE A 258 10.38 -5.50 -5.87
N TYR A 259 9.95 -4.80 -6.91
CA TYR A 259 9.21 -3.57 -6.76
C TYR A 259 7.71 -3.88 -6.69
N TYR A 260 7.11 -3.62 -5.53
CA TYR A 260 5.70 -3.87 -5.24
C TYR A 260 4.85 -2.64 -5.55
N GLY A 261 3.65 -2.85 -6.10
CA GLY A 261 2.73 -1.76 -6.40
C GLY A 261 1.85 -1.40 -5.20
N GLY A 262 1.81 -0.13 -4.83
CA GLY A 262 0.98 0.41 -3.74
C GLY A 262 -0.52 0.44 -4.04
N ALA A 263 -0.92 -0.09 -5.19
CA ALA A 263 -2.31 -0.29 -5.58
C ALA A 263 -2.92 -1.57 -5.01
N VAL A 264 -2.09 -2.55 -4.60
CA VAL A 264 -2.52 -3.85 -4.09
C VAL A 264 -1.59 -4.33 -3.00
N PHE A 265 -2.12 -4.42 -1.78
CA PHE A 265 -1.53 -5.18 -0.69
C PHE A 265 -2.62 -5.71 0.24
N GLY A 266 -2.28 -6.58 1.17
CA GLY A 266 -3.27 -7.10 2.11
C GLY A 266 -2.71 -8.16 3.04
N GLY A 267 -3.59 -8.94 3.64
CA GLY A 267 -3.23 -10.09 4.47
C GLY A 267 -4.13 -10.25 5.69
N ARG A 268 -3.62 -10.93 6.72
CA ARG A 268 -4.30 -11.04 8.02
C ARG A 268 -4.46 -9.64 8.62
N VAL A 269 -5.60 -9.37 9.26
CA VAL A 269 -5.91 -8.02 9.76
C VAL A 269 -4.83 -7.47 10.70
N ALA A 270 -4.32 -8.30 11.61
CA ALA A 270 -3.24 -7.90 12.52
C ALA A 270 -1.95 -7.52 11.78
N SER A 271 -1.57 -8.31 10.77
CA SER A 271 -0.39 -8.03 9.94
C SER A 271 -0.55 -6.74 9.15
N VAL A 272 -1.72 -6.49 8.56
CA VAL A 272 -1.98 -5.27 7.79
C VAL A 272 -2.02 -4.05 8.71
N TYR A 273 -2.56 -4.17 9.93
CA TYR A 273 -2.51 -3.11 10.92
C TYR A 273 -1.07 -2.70 11.24
N GLU A 274 -0.21 -3.64 11.63
CA GLU A 274 1.20 -3.35 11.93
C GLU A 274 1.96 -2.85 10.69
N PHE A 275 1.64 -3.40 9.52
CA PHE A 275 2.26 -2.96 8.27
C PHE A 275 1.93 -1.49 7.96
N THR A 276 0.63 -1.14 7.95
CA THR A 276 0.16 0.22 7.65
C THR A 276 0.59 1.24 8.70
N ARG A 277 0.53 0.87 9.99
CA ARG A 277 1.01 1.71 11.10
C ARG A 277 2.48 2.08 10.94
N GLY A 278 3.35 1.12 10.62
CA GLY A 278 4.77 1.43 10.46
C GLY A 278 5.11 2.18 9.17
N CYS A 279 4.36 1.96 8.07
CA CYS A 279 4.46 2.82 6.89
C CYS A 279 4.08 4.26 7.24
N HIS A 280 2.98 4.46 7.96
CA HIS A 280 2.53 5.78 8.40
C HIS A 280 3.58 6.47 9.27
N MET A 281 4.20 5.76 10.22
CA MET A 281 5.27 6.32 11.06
C MET A 281 6.49 6.75 10.26
N ALA A 282 6.89 5.97 9.25
CA ALA A 282 7.99 6.34 8.36
C ALA A 282 7.65 7.60 7.54
N ILE A 283 6.42 7.69 7.03
CA ILE A 283 5.92 8.89 6.33
C ILE A 283 5.94 10.13 7.25
N LEU A 284 5.52 9.99 8.51
CA LEU A 284 5.55 11.09 9.47
C LEU A 284 6.98 11.54 9.80
N ALA A 285 7.91 10.60 9.93
CA ALA A 285 9.32 10.92 10.14
C ALA A 285 9.93 11.68 8.94
N ASP A 286 9.64 11.25 7.71
CA ASP A 286 10.03 11.98 6.51
C ASP A 286 9.45 13.39 6.49
N LYS A 287 8.16 13.52 6.78
CA LYS A 287 7.49 14.82 6.85
C LYS A 287 8.12 15.73 7.91
N ALA A 288 8.47 15.20 9.08
CA ALA A 288 9.15 15.95 10.14
C ALA A 288 10.55 16.41 9.71
N ASN A 289 11.23 15.63 8.88
CA ASN A 289 12.52 15.97 8.28
C ASN A 289 12.41 16.82 7.00
N GLY A 290 11.21 17.27 6.64
CA GLY A 290 10.99 18.11 5.46
C GLY A 290 11.21 17.38 4.12
N ILE A 291 11.18 16.05 4.11
CA ILE A 291 11.30 15.23 2.90
C ILE A 291 9.98 14.54 2.56
N MET A 292 9.74 14.40 1.26
CA MET A 292 8.68 13.55 0.71
C MET A 292 9.35 12.53 -0.20
N ALA A 293 9.15 11.24 0.06
CA ALA A 293 9.70 10.17 -0.77
C ALA A 293 9.19 10.26 -2.23
N ALA A 294 10.03 9.86 -3.20
CA ALA A 294 9.78 10.03 -4.63
C ALA A 294 8.50 9.32 -5.11
N GLY A 295 8.30 8.07 -4.67
CA GLY A 295 7.07 7.30 -4.89
C GLY A 295 6.04 7.48 -3.77
N GLN A 296 6.20 8.50 -2.92
CA GLN A 296 5.33 8.78 -1.78
C GLN A 296 5.12 7.53 -0.91
N GLU A 297 3.86 7.14 -0.67
CA GLU A 297 3.50 5.95 0.10
C GLU A 297 4.09 4.66 -0.47
N GLU A 298 4.16 4.52 -1.81
CA GLU A 298 4.68 3.31 -2.46
C GLU A 298 6.17 3.10 -2.14
N SER A 299 6.94 4.17 -1.94
CA SER A 299 8.34 4.07 -1.50
C SER A 299 8.45 3.50 -0.09
N HIS A 300 7.64 3.99 0.86
CA HIS A 300 7.63 3.48 2.24
C HIS A 300 7.12 2.04 2.31
N LEU A 301 6.10 1.70 1.52
CA LEU A 301 5.57 0.34 1.37
C LEU A 301 6.66 -0.62 0.88
N ASN A 302 7.39 -0.24 -0.18
CA ASN A 302 8.49 -1.05 -0.69
C ASN A 302 9.60 -1.21 0.35
N ARG A 303 10.05 -0.11 0.99
CA ARG A 303 11.05 -0.17 2.06
C ARG A 303 10.61 -1.10 3.20
N ARG A 304 9.33 -1.08 3.57
CA ARG A 304 8.81 -1.93 4.64
C ARG A 304 8.80 -3.41 4.25
N PHE A 305 8.48 -3.75 3.01
CA PHE A 305 8.55 -5.14 2.52
C PHE A 305 9.96 -5.73 2.52
N LEU A 306 11.03 -4.92 2.47
CA LEU A 306 12.39 -5.41 2.59
C LEU A 306 12.66 -6.04 3.97
N SER A 307 12.10 -5.44 5.04
CA SER A 307 12.24 -5.92 6.42
C SER A 307 11.09 -6.84 6.87
N HIS A 308 9.92 -6.70 6.26
CA HIS A 308 8.72 -7.50 6.55
C HIS A 308 8.34 -8.27 5.29
N LYS A 309 9.03 -9.39 5.05
CA LYS A 309 8.85 -10.18 3.83
C LYS A 309 7.39 -10.65 3.73
N PRO A 310 6.71 -10.45 2.58
CA PRO A 310 5.35 -10.93 2.41
C PRO A 310 5.34 -12.47 2.41
N SER A 311 4.39 -13.07 3.11
CA SER A 311 4.19 -14.52 3.12
C SER A 311 3.59 -15.02 1.81
N LYS A 312 3.07 -14.13 0.98
CA LYS A 312 2.51 -14.42 -0.33
C LYS A 312 2.74 -13.25 -1.28
N VAL A 313 3.25 -13.53 -2.47
CA VAL A 313 3.51 -12.52 -3.51
C VAL A 313 2.55 -12.77 -4.66
N LEU A 314 1.87 -11.75 -5.15
CA LEU A 314 1.00 -11.84 -6.31
C LEU A 314 1.80 -11.41 -7.56
N SER A 315 1.71 -12.21 -8.62
CA SER A 315 2.28 -11.85 -9.91
C SER A 315 1.56 -10.63 -10.51
N PRO A 316 2.10 -10.02 -11.58
CA PRO A 316 1.46 -8.90 -12.27
C PRO A 316 0.06 -9.21 -12.84
N GLU A 317 -0.36 -10.47 -12.88
CA GLU A 317 -1.75 -10.86 -13.18
C GLU A 317 -2.77 -10.18 -12.24
N TYR A 318 -2.38 -9.93 -10.99
CA TYR A 318 -3.22 -9.31 -9.96
C TYR A 318 -3.06 -7.78 -9.87
N LEU A 319 -2.23 -7.19 -10.73
CA LEU A 319 -2.06 -5.74 -10.83
C LEU A 319 -1.50 -5.41 -12.22
N TRP A 320 -2.35 -4.96 -13.14
CA TRP A 320 -1.98 -4.67 -14.51
C TRP A 320 -2.39 -3.27 -15.00
N ASP A 321 -1.61 -2.72 -15.94
CA ASP A 321 -1.95 -1.51 -16.67
C ASP A 321 -2.65 -1.90 -17.97
N SER A 322 -3.95 -1.63 -18.09
CA SER A 322 -4.77 -2.01 -19.24
C SER A 322 -4.37 -1.33 -20.55
N ARG A 323 -3.52 -0.30 -20.50
CA ARG A 323 -2.95 0.34 -21.70
C ARG A 323 -1.81 -0.48 -22.31
N LYS A 324 -1.26 -1.46 -21.57
CA LYS A 324 -0.18 -2.32 -22.02
C LYS A 324 -0.73 -3.65 -22.54
N PRO A 325 -0.17 -4.19 -23.64
CA PRO A 325 -0.55 -5.53 -24.10
C PRO A 325 -0.20 -6.57 -23.04
N GLN A 326 -1.05 -7.59 -22.90
CA GLN A 326 -0.76 -8.74 -22.05
C GLN A 326 0.36 -9.58 -22.70
N PRO A 327 1.53 -9.74 -22.04
CA PRO A 327 2.60 -10.57 -22.55
C PRO A 327 2.23 -12.06 -22.39
N PRO A 328 2.79 -12.97 -23.21
CA PRO A 328 2.49 -14.40 -23.13
C PRO A 328 2.75 -15.03 -21.76
N SER A 329 3.72 -14.50 -21.02
CA SER A 329 4.10 -14.97 -19.67
C SER A 329 3.05 -14.70 -18.59
N LEU A 330 2.09 -13.81 -18.85
CA LEU A 330 0.95 -13.56 -17.96
C LEU A 330 -0.26 -14.21 -18.62
N LYS A 331 -0.78 -15.29 -18.04
CA LYS A 331 -1.83 -16.08 -18.70
C LYS A 331 -3.20 -15.46 -18.50
N LEU A 332 -3.40 -14.78 -17.37
CA LEU A 332 -4.69 -14.22 -17.02
C LEU A 332 -4.56 -12.89 -16.27
N ILE A 333 -5.07 -11.79 -16.83
CA ILE A 333 -5.16 -10.53 -16.09
C ILE A 333 -6.42 -10.53 -15.23
N ARG A 334 -6.26 -10.41 -13.91
CA ARG A 334 -7.34 -10.46 -12.91
C ARG A 334 -7.78 -9.10 -12.43
N PHE A 335 -6.87 -8.12 -12.38
CA PHE A 335 -7.18 -6.78 -11.88
C PHE A 335 -6.36 -5.74 -12.64
N SER A 336 -7.04 -4.78 -13.29
CA SER A 336 -6.40 -3.80 -14.16
C SER A 336 -7.01 -2.41 -14.04
N THR A 337 -6.28 -1.38 -14.47
CA THR A 337 -6.82 -0.02 -14.66
C THR A 337 -7.92 0.05 -15.73
#